data_AF-A0A3Q3W468-F1
#
_entry.id   AF-A0A3Q3W468-F1
#
_cell.length_a   1.000
_cell.length_b   1.000
_cell.length_c   1.000
_cell.angle_alpha   90.00
_cell.angle_beta   90.00
_cell.angle_gamma   90.00
#
_symmetry.space_group_name_H-M   'P 1'
#
loop_
_entity.id
_entity.type
_entity.pdbx_description
1 polymer ?
#
loop_
_entity_poly.entity_id
_entity_poly.type
_entity_poly.pdbx_seq_one_letter_code
_entity_poly.pdbx_strand_id
1 'polypeptide(L)'
;MSVVRLGLVLLPPVPMAQTPASMCTPLKTIKDSLSHRRRYMKHNFPINYTIRVHSYEVFKLSNISRMRLQVEGLVLQRLWFQVNQGILKKIIRVLPERHPSRSYTAELERRFRDVEGVFVQSHPAEVLEQDLPEGIQDTWDHLTEDPDRVPEYRWRYASPKSLLDNFCHTMHCLFSECFPSTEVQQDCEYDKGKV
;
A
#
# COMPACT_ATOMS: atom_id res chain seq x y z
N MET A 1 17.93 50.58 -23.92
CA MET A 1 18.29 49.20 -23.53
C MET A 1 17.42 48.82 -22.35
N SER A 2 16.31 48.10 -22.59
CA SER A 2 15.43 47.62 -21.51
C SER A 2 15.92 46.27 -21.03
N VAL A 3 16.28 46.19 -19.75
CA VAL A 3 16.65 44.94 -19.09
C VAL A 3 15.37 44.31 -18.55
N VAL A 4 14.88 43.26 -19.22
CA VAL A 4 13.78 42.43 -18.69
C VAL A 4 14.38 41.49 -17.65
N ARG A 5 14.08 41.70 -16.36
CA ARG A 5 14.38 40.75 -15.30
C ARG A 5 13.36 39.61 -15.37
N LEU A 6 13.82 38.42 -15.81
CA LEU A 6 13.07 37.18 -15.66
C LEU A 6 12.94 36.89 -14.16
N GLY A 7 11.73 37.04 -13.62
CA GLY A 7 11.40 36.63 -12.26
C GLY A 7 11.44 35.10 -12.18
N LEU A 8 12.32 34.56 -11.35
CA LEU A 8 12.32 33.15 -10.99
C LEU A 8 11.06 32.88 -10.15
N VAL A 9 10.06 32.22 -10.74
CA VAL A 9 8.89 31.75 -10.02
C VAL A 9 9.31 30.55 -9.18
N LEU A 10 9.54 30.76 -7.88
CA LEU A 10 9.67 29.69 -6.90
C LEU A 10 8.29 29.05 -6.74
N LEU A 11 8.10 27.88 -7.36
CA LEU A 11 6.93 27.04 -7.07
C LEU A 11 6.99 26.64 -5.59
N PRO A 12 5.91 26.84 -4.81
CA PRO A 12 5.88 26.35 -3.44
C PRO A 12 6.03 24.83 -3.43
N PRO A 13 6.70 24.25 -2.41
CA PRO A 13 6.75 22.81 -2.26
C PRO A 13 5.31 22.28 -2.20
N VAL A 14 4.99 21.37 -3.12
CA VAL A 14 3.71 20.66 -3.12
C VAL A 14 3.53 20.08 -1.72
N PRO A 15 2.44 20.39 -1.00
CA PRO A 15 2.18 19.77 0.28
C PRO A 15 2.15 18.27 0.04
N MET A 16 3.10 17.55 0.64
CA MET A 16 2.93 16.10 0.77
C MET A 16 1.55 15.91 1.39
N ALA A 17 0.70 15.08 0.79
CA ALA A 17 -0.61 14.76 1.35
C ALA A 17 -0.38 14.38 2.83
N GLN A 18 -0.69 15.32 3.72
CA GLN A 18 -0.39 15.18 5.14
C GLN A 18 -1.26 14.05 5.62
N THR A 19 -0.65 13.05 6.25
CA THR A 19 -1.42 11.96 6.82
C THR A 19 -2.31 12.58 7.89
N PRO A 20 -3.65 12.51 7.78
CA PRO A 20 -4.51 13.10 8.78
C PRO A 20 -4.17 12.52 10.16
N ALA A 21 -4.07 13.36 11.19
CA ALA A 21 -3.63 12.90 12.52
C ALA A 21 -4.54 11.78 13.09
N SER A 22 -5.81 11.77 12.69
CA SER A 22 -6.80 10.71 12.97
C SER A 22 -6.35 9.31 12.53
N MET A 23 -5.49 9.21 11.50
CA MET A 23 -5.00 7.95 10.93
C MET A 23 -3.97 7.25 11.81
N CYS A 24 -3.20 7.99 12.62
CA CYS A 24 -2.02 7.42 13.25
C CYS A 24 -2.32 6.33 14.29
N THR A 25 -3.40 6.48 15.07
CA THR A 25 -3.79 5.45 16.06
C THR A 25 -4.27 4.15 15.39
N PRO A 26 -5.20 4.18 14.40
CA PRO A 26 -5.54 3.01 13.61
C PRO A 26 -4.34 2.36 12.92
N LEU A 27 -3.46 3.15 12.29
CA LEU A 27 -2.28 2.63 11.59
C LEU A 27 -1.27 1.95 12.54
N LYS A 28 -1.07 2.49 13.76
CA LYS A 28 -0.28 1.83 14.80
C LYS A 28 -0.90 0.50 15.23
N THR A 29 -2.22 0.42 15.33
CA THR A 29 -2.93 -0.83 15.63
C THR A 29 -2.70 -1.90 14.54
N ILE A 30 -2.68 -1.49 13.27
CA ILE A 30 -2.33 -2.37 12.15
C ILE A 30 -0.86 -2.81 12.25
N LYS A 31 0.07 -1.88 12.52
CA LYS A 31 1.49 -2.20 12.74
C LYS A 31 1.67 -3.26 13.82
N ASP A 32 0.99 -3.12 14.96
CA ASP A 32 1.08 -4.07 16.07
C ASP A 32 0.54 -5.44 15.65
N SER A 33 -0.56 -5.48 14.92
CA SER A 33 -1.11 -6.72 14.34
C SER A 33 -0.11 -7.38 13.38
N LEU A 34 0.56 -6.59 12.53
CA LEU A 34 1.58 -7.04 11.60
C LEU A 34 2.87 -7.50 12.28
N SER A 35 3.12 -7.16 13.55
CA SER A 35 4.30 -7.67 14.30
C SER A 35 4.30 -9.20 14.40
N HIS A 36 3.11 -9.82 14.41
CA HIS A 36 2.93 -11.27 14.50
C HIS A 36 2.95 -11.99 13.14
N ARG A 37 3.13 -11.26 12.03
CA ARG A 37 3.05 -11.81 10.66
C ARG A 37 4.00 -12.99 10.44
N ARG A 38 5.18 -13.03 11.07
CA ARG A 38 6.11 -14.16 10.94
C ARG A 38 5.51 -15.47 11.47
N ARG A 39 4.87 -15.44 12.64
CA ARG A 39 4.22 -16.62 13.22
C ARG A 39 3.09 -17.10 12.30
N TYR A 40 2.18 -16.19 11.95
CA TYR A 40 0.97 -16.57 11.25
C TYR A 40 1.15 -16.78 9.75
N MET A 41 2.11 -16.12 9.09
CA MET A 41 2.30 -16.22 7.64
C MET A 41 3.52 -17.04 7.19
N LYS A 42 4.35 -17.52 8.13
CA LYS A 42 5.49 -18.40 7.81
C LYS A 42 5.46 -19.68 8.62
N HIS A 43 5.41 -19.61 9.96
CA HIS A 43 5.54 -20.81 10.79
C HIS A 43 4.34 -21.75 10.67
N ASN A 44 3.15 -21.20 10.44
CA ASN A 44 1.91 -21.96 10.26
C ASN A 44 1.68 -22.49 8.84
N PHE A 45 2.60 -22.22 7.90
CA PHE A 45 2.46 -22.60 6.50
C PHE A 45 3.50 -23.67 6.12
N PRO A 46 3.21 -24.52 5.12
CA PRO A 46 4.21 -25.43 4.56
C PRO A 46 5.46 -24.67 4.06
N ILE A 47 6.59 -25.36 4.04
CA ILE A 47 7.84 -24.83 3.47
C ILE A 47 7.59 -24.47 2.00
N ASN A 48 8.04 -23.28 1.58
CA ASN A 48 7.87 -22.75 0.21
C ASN A 48 6.41 -22.60 -0.24
N TYR A 49 5.45 -22.54 0.69
CA TYR A 49 4.07 -22.26 0.35
C TYR A 49 3.93 -20.87 -0.29
N THR A 50 3.26 -20.81 -1.42
CA THR A 50 2.94 -19.59 -2.16
C THR A 50 1.49 -19.60 -2.60
N ILE A 51 0.96 -18.40 -2.83
CA ILE A 51 -0.37 -18.20 -3.39
C ILE A 51 -0.26 -17.46 -4.70
N ARG A 52 -1.23 -17.70 -5.59
CA ARG A 52 -1.34 -17.00 -6.87
C ARG A 52 -1.92 -15.60 -6.66
N VAL A 53 -1.23 -14.58 -7.15
CA VAL A 53 -1.58 -13.16 -7.04
C VAL A 53 -1.36 -12.45 -8.37
N HIS A 54 -2.08 -11.35 -8.59
CA HIS A 54 -1.86 -10.47 -9.73
C HIS A 54 -0.50 -9.78 -9.58
N SER A 55 0.20 -9.48 -10.68
CA SER A 55 1.51 -8.83 -10.62
C SER A 55 1.48 -7.48 -9.91
N TYR A 56 0.36 -6.76 -10.01
CA TYR A 56 0.16 -5.47 -9.32
C TYR A 56 -0.13 -5.62 -7.82
N GLU A 57 -0.50 -6.81 -7.33
CA GLU A 57 -0.63 -7.07 -5.89
C GLU A 57 0.73 -7.30 -5.22
N VAL A 58 1.81 -7.48 -5.98
CA VAL A 58 3.18 -7.48 -5.45
C VAL A 58 3.67 -6.04 -5.32
N PHE A 59 3.07 -5.30 -4.38
CA PHE A 59 3.28 -3.86 -4.19
C PHE A 59 4.42 -3.58 -3.21
N LYS A 60 5.59 -3.20 -3.72
CA LYS A 60 6.83 -2.97 -2.97
C LYS A 60 7.17 -1.49 -2.86
N LEU A 61 8.19 -1.15 -2.07
CA LEU A 61 8.74 0.21 -1.98
C LEU A 61 9.16 0.75 -3.35
N SER A 62 9.86 -0.03 -4.18
CA SER A 62 10.20 0.36 -5.56
C SER A 62 8.99 0.78 -6.42
N ASN A 63 7.80 0.21 -6.20
CA ASN A 63 6.58 0.62 -6.90
C ASN A 63 6.17 2.03 -6.45
N ILE A 64 6.18 2.29 -5.14
CA ILE A 64 5.93 3.61 -4.56
C ILE A 64 6.94 4.62 -5.07
N SER A 65 8.24 4.34 -4.95
CA SER A 65 9.32 5.24 -5.37
C SER A 65 9.16 5.65 -6.84
N ARG A 66 8.82 4.70 -7.71
CA ARG A 66 8.56 4.98 -9.13
C ARG A 66 7.31 5.84 -9.34
N MET A 67 6.19 5.49 -8.71
CA MET A 67 4.91 6.17 -8.94
C MET A 67 4.88 7.57 -8.31
N ARG A 68 5.54 7.78 -7.17
CA ARG A 68 5.59 9.06 -6.44
C ARG A 68 6.26 10.20 -7.23
N LEU A 69 6.96 9.88 -8.32
CA LEU A 69 7.49 10.87 -9.27
C LEU A 69 6.39 11.50 -10.14
N GLN A 70 5.25 10.84 -10.27
CA GLN A 70 4.19 11.19 -11.23
C GLN A 70 2.84 11.44 -10.57
N VAL A 71 2.62 10.97 -9.33
CA VAL A 71 1.32 11.05 -8.68
C VAL A 71 1.41 11.54 -7.24
N GLU A 72 0.33 12.13 -6.76
CA GLU A 72 0.20 12.65 -5.41
C GLU A 72 0.20 11.53 -4.35
N GLY A 73 0.63 11.88 -3.13
CA GLY A 73 0.69 10.93 -2.02
C GLY A 73 -0.67 10.31 -1.69
N LEU A 74 -1.75 11.08 -1.80
CA LEU A 74 -3.11 10.61 -1.52
C LEU A 74 -3.55 9.50 -2.50
N VAL A 75 -3.21 9.65 -3.78
CA VAL A 75 -3.49 8.64 -4.82
C VAL A 75 -2.77 7.33 -4.50
N LEU A 76 -1.51 7.41 -4.04
CA LEU A 76 -0.76 6.22 -3.62
C LEU A 76 -1.33 5.56 -2.36
N GLN A 77 -1.83 6.36 -1.41
CA GLN A 77 -2.50 5.84 -0.22
C GLN A 77 -3.79 5.11 -0.60
N ARG A 78 -4.61 5.66 -1.51
CA ARG A 78 -5.81 5.00 -2.06
C ARG A 78 -5.46 3.68 -2.73
N LEU A 79 -4.47 3.66 -3.61
CA LEU A 79 -4.01 2.45 -4.29
C LEU A 79 -3.50 1.40 -3.29
N TRP A 80 -2.80 1.83 -2.25
CA TRP A 80 -2.31 0.94 -1.20
C TRP A 80 -3.44 0.25 -0.43
N PHE A 81 -4.54 0.95 -0.13
CA PHE A 81 -5.73 0.33 0.46
C PHE A 81 -6.30 -0.75 -0.46
N GLN A 82 -6.52 -0.41 -1.73
CA GLN A 82 -7.07 -1.32 -2.74
C GLN A 82 -6.25 -2.61 -2.85
N VAL A 83 -4.93 -2.49 -3.00
CA VAL A 83 -4.03 -3.64 -3.12
C VAL A 83 -4.09 -4.52 -1.87
N ASN A 84 -3.93 -3.94 -0.68
CA ASN A 84 -3.79 -4.72 0.54
C ASN A 84 -5.11 -5.35 1.00
N GLN A 85 -6.25 -4.73 0.67
CA GLN A 85 -7.56 -5.33 0.90
C GLN A 85 -7.73 -6.59 0.04
N GLY A 86 -7.32 -6.53 -1.23
CA GLY A 86 -7.28 -7.68 -2.13
C GLY A 86 -6.38 -8.81 -1.63
N ILE A 87 -5.15 -8.47 -1.19
CA ILE A 87 -4.19 -9.42 -0.61
C ILE A 87 -4.80 -10.16 0.60
N LEU A 88 -5.36 -9.42 1.56
CA LEU A 88 -5.92 -10.01 2.77
C LEU A 88 -7.08 -10.95 2.46
N LYS A 89 -7.99 -10.55 1.57
CA LYS A 89 -9.10 -11.39 1.09
C LYS A 89 -8.58 -12.67 0.41
N LYS A 90 -7.54 -12.57 -0.42
CA LYS A 90 -6.92 -13.73 -1.09
C LYS A 90 -6.25 -14.68 -0.11
N ILE A 91 -5.52 -14.16 0.88
CA ILE A 91 -4.93 -14.99 1.94
C ILE A 91 -6.06 -15.73 2.68
N ILE A 92 -7.11 -15.04 3.13
CA ILE A 92 -8.24 -15.68 3.83
C ILE A 92 -8.88 -16.77 2.98
N ARG A 93 -9.06 -16.53 1.67
CA ARG A 93 -9.68 -17.47 0.73
C ARG A 93 -8.93 -18.80 0.63
N VAL A 94 -7.59 -18.78 0.69
CA VAL A 94 -6.78 -20.01 0.59
C VAL A 94 -6.63 -20.75 1.92
N LEU A 95 -6.97 -20.12 3.04
CA LEU A 95 -6.84 -20.74 4.36
C LEU A 95 -8.05 -21.62 4.66
N PRO A 96 -7.89 -22.91 5.00
CA PRO A 96 -8.99 -23.73 5.51
C PRO A 96 -9.64 -23.11 6.76
N GLU A 97 -10.90 -23.44 7.02
CA GLU A 97 -11.65 -22.88 8.16
C GLU A 97 -10.93 -23.07 9.52
N ARG A 98 -10.33 -24.26 9.71
CA ARG A 98 -9.60 -24.61 10.94
C ARG A 98 -8.12 -24.21 10.91
N HIS A 99 -7.66 -23.48 9.90
CA HIS A 99 -6.27 -23.10 9.79
C HIS A 99 -5.89 -22.10 10.91
N PRO A 100 -4.78 -22.31 11.64
CA PRO A 100 -4.42 -21.49 12.82
C PRO A 100 -4.16 -20.01 12.51
N SER A 101 -3.95 -19.66 11.24
CA SER A 101 -3.79 -18.26 10.80
C SER A 101 -5.07 -17.59 10.30
N ARG A 102 -6.18 -18.31 10.16
CA ARG A 102 -7.39 -17.77 9.53
C ARG A 102 -8.03 -16.68 10.39
N SER A 103 -8.18 -16.92 11.70
CA SER A 103 -8.73 -15.94 12.64
C SER A 103 -7.86 -14.68 12.72
N TYR A 104 -6.54 -14.84 12.81
CA TYR A 104 -5.59 -13.73 12.76
C TYR A 104 -5.75 -12.88 11.49
N THR A 105 -5.84 -13.54 10.32
CA THR A 105 -5.92 -12.82 9.04
C THR A 105 -7.27 -12.12 8.87
N ALA A 106 -8.37 -12.76 9.30
CA ALA A 106 -9.70 -12.16 9.28
C ALA A 106 -9.80 -10.95 10.21
N GLU A 107 -9.18 -11.01 11.38
CA GLU A 107 -9.13 -9.89 12.32
C GLU A 107 -8.27 -8.73 11.80
N LEU A 108 -7.14 -9.05 11.14
CA LEU A 108 -6.33 -8.05 10.45
C LEU A 108 -7.11 -7.37 9.32
N GLU A 109 -7.87 -8.13 8.52
CA GLU A 109 -8.72 -7.59 7.46
C GLU A 109 -9.84 -6.69 7.99
N ARG A 110 -10.49 -7.10 9.08
CA ARG A 110 -11.51 -6.29 9.74
C ARG A 110 -10.94 -4.94 10.18
N ARG A 111 -9.83 -4.96 10.93
CA ARG A 111 -9.15 -3.73 11.39
C ARG A 111 -8.69 -2.88 10.22
N PHE A 112 -8.27 -3.51 9.13
CA PHE A 112 -7.82 -2.80 7.95
C PHE A 112 -8.95 -2.02 7.29
N ARG A 113 -10.16 -2.61 7.19
CA ARG A 113 -11.35 -1.89 6.73
C ARG A 113 -11.73 -0.74 7.66
N ASP A 114 -11.57 -0.90 8.97
CA ASP A 114 -11.81 0.20 9.92
C ASP A 114 -10.84 1.37 9.66
N VAL A 115 -9.57 1.08 9.37
CA VAL A 115 -8.56 2.11 9.01
C VAL A 115 -8.92 2.79 7.69
N GLU A 116 -9.35 2.02 6.69
CA GLU A 116 -9.84 2.55 5.41
C GLU A 116 -11.07 3.47 5.61
N GLY A 117 -11.98 3.10 6.51
CA GLY A 117 -13.11 3.95 6.90
C GLY A 117 -12.68 5.29 7.49
N VAL A 118 -11.68 5.28 8.39
CA VAL A 118 -11.09 6.53 8.93
C VAL A 118 -10.42 7.34 7.83
N PHE A 119 -9.73 6.69 6.89
CA PHE A 119 -9.11 7.36 5.75
C PHE A 119 -10.15 8.08 4.90
N VAL A 120 -11.24 7.41 4.53
CA VAL A 120 -12.33 8.00 3.75
C VAL A 120 -12.97 9.18 4.49
N GLN A 121 -13.23 9.05 5.80
CA GLN A 121 -13.83 10.12 6.60
C GLN A 121 -12.90 11.33 6.81
N SER A 122 -11.59 11.13 6.71
CA SER A 122 -10.61 12.20 6.96
C SER A 122 -10.30 13.03 5.72
N HIS A 123 -10.89 12.70 4.56
CA HIS A 123 -10.68 13.41 3.30
C HIS A 123 -12.02 13.88 2.71
N PRO A 124 -12.07 15.05 2.06
CA PRO A 124 -13.25 15.49 1.34
C PRO A 124 -13.63 14.50 0.23
N ALA A 125 -14.93 14.26 0.05
CA ALA A 125 -15.44 13.31 -0.95
C ALA A 125 -14.97 13.69 -2.36
N GLU A 126 -14.92 14.99 -2.66
CA GLU A 126 -14.50 15.52 -3.96
C GLU A 126 -13.07 15.11 -4.32
N VAL A 127 -12.19 14.97 -3.33
CA VAL A 127 -10.79 14.56 -3.56
C VAL A 127 -10.69 13.05 -3.75
N LEU A 128 -11.57 12.27 -3.12
CA LEU A 128 -11.62 10.82 -3.30
C LEU A 128 -12.33 10.43 -4.61
N GLU A 129 -13.22 11.27 -5.12
CA GLU A 129 -13.94 11.09 -6.38
C GLU A 129 -13.16 11.60 -7.60
N GLN A 130 -12.07 12.33 -7.41
CA GLN A 130 -11.18 12.71 -8.50
C GLN A 130 -10.65 11.47 -9.25
N ASP A 131 -10.66 11.60 -10.58
CA ASP A 131 -10.12 10.62 -11.51
C ASP A 131 -8.68 10.27 -11.15
N LEU A 132 -8.36 8.98 -11.21
CA LEU A 132 -7.01 8.52 -11.01
C LEU A 132 -6.16 8.91 -12.24
N PRO A 133 -4.91 9.35 -12.05
CA PRO A 133 -3.97 9.52 -13.16
C PRO A 133 -3.91 8.24 -14.00
N GLU A 134 -3.78 8.36 -15.33
CA GLU A 134 -3.89 7.24 -16.29
C GLU A 134 -3.08 6.00 -15.88
N GLY A 135 -1.82 6.17 -15.46
CA GLY A 135 -0.97 5.04 -15.03
C GLY A 135 -1.43 4.35 -13.73
N ILE A 136 -2.16 5.06 -12.87
CA ILE A 136 -2.79 4.50 -11.67
C ILE A 136 -4.15 3.90 -12.01
N GLN A 137 -4.91 4.52 -12.89
CA GLN A 137 -6.18 3.97 -13.38
C GLN A 137 -5.97 2.59 -14.02
N ASP A 138 -4.97 2.45 -14.90
CA ASP A 138 -4.60 1.15 -15.48
C ASP A 138 -4.28 0.11 -14.40
N THR A 139 -3.49 0.50 -13.39
CA THR A 139 -3.16 -0.38 -12.26
C THR A 139 -4.42 -0.77 -11.48
N TRP A 140 -5.32 0.17 -11.26
CA TRP A 140 -6.57 -0.02 -10.52
C TRP A 140 -7.51 -0.99 -11.25
N ASP A 141 -7.70 -0.80 -12.55
CA ASP A 141 -8.56 -1.62 -13.39
C ASP A 141 -8.08 -3.08 -13.42
N HIS A 142 -6.77 -3.30 -13.52
CA HIS A 142 -6.20 -4.65 -13.45
C HIS A 142 -6.32 -5.28 -12.06
N LEU A 143 -6.41 -4.49 -10.98
CA LEU A 143 -6.64 -5.02 -9.63
C LEU A 143 -8.11 -5.41 -9.39
N THR A 144 -9.03 -4.83 -10.16
CA THR A 144 -10.48 -5.11 -10.11
C THR A 144 -10.97 -6.02 -11.24
N GLU A 145 -10.10 -6.36 -12.19
CA GLU A 145 -10.40 -7.27 -13.30
C GLU A 145 -10.85 -8.65 -12.79
N ASP A 146 -11.81 -9.23 -13.51
CA ASP A 146 -12.23 -10.61 -13.32
C ASP A 146 -11.02 -11.55 -13.45
N PRO A 147 -10.70 -12.37 -12.43
CA PRO A 147 -9.59 -13.31 -12.47
C PRO A 147 -9.58 -14.23 -13.71
N ASP A 148 -10.74 -14.55 -14.27
CA ASP A 148 -10.86 -15.42 -15.45
C ASP A 148 -10.42 -14.73 -16.75
N ARG A 149 -10.28 -13.40 -16.74
CA ARG A 149 -9.83 -12.58 -17.89
C ARG A 149 -8.35 -12.24 -17.84
N VAL A 150 -7.71 -12.38 -16.68
CA VAL A 150 -6.31 -12.04 -16.46
C VAL A 150 -5.39 -13.04 -17.21
N PRO A 151 -4.56 -12.57 -18.16
CA PRO A 151 -3.62 -13.44 -18.88
C PRO A 151 -2.60 -14.14 -17.98
N GLU A 152 -2.16 -15.35 -18.37
CA GLU A 152 -1.25 -16.17 -17.54
C GLU A 152 0.02 -15.42 -17.09
N TYR A 153 0.61 -14.61 -17.98
CA TYR A 153 1.86 -13.87 -17.71
C TYR A 153 1.72 -12.75 -16.65
N ARG A 154 0.49 -12.33 -16.33
CA ARG A 154 0.20 -11.35 -15.27
C ARG A 154 0.17 -11.98 -13.88
N TRP A 155 0.07 -13.31 -13.79
CA TRP A 155 0.07 -14.01 -12.52
C TRP A 155 1.47 -14.17 -11.94
N ARG A 156 1.55 -14.07 -10.61
CA ARG A 156 2.76 -14.28 -9.82
C ARG A 156 2.46 -15.22 -8.66
N TYR A 157 3.51 -15.84 -8.14
CA TYR A 157 3.45 -16.61 -6.91
C TYR A 157 4.21 -15.88 -5.82
N ALA A 158 3.54 -15.64 -4.69
CA ALA A 158 4.13 -14.95 -3.55
C ALA A 158 3.78 -15.69 -2.25
N SER A 159 4.70 -15.68 -1.30
CA SER A 159 4.40 -16.21 0.04
C SER A 159 3.48 -15.23 0.79
N PRO A 160 2.52 -15.70 1.60
CA PRO A 160 1.71 -14.83 2.45
C PRO A 160 2.57 -13.91 3.33
N LYS A 161 3.72 -14.41 3.80
CA LYS A 161 4.65 -13.59 4.59
C LYS A 161 5.23 -12.44 3.79
N SER A 162 5.71 -12.67 2.57
CA SER A 162 6.27 -11.60 1.73
C SER A 162 5.23 -10.54 1.39
N LEU A 163 3.96 -10.93 1.22
CA LEU A 163 2.87 -9.99 0.98
C LEU A 163 2.62 -9.09 2.20
N LEU A 164 2.62 -9.65 3.43
CA LEU A 164 2.47 -8.84 4.64
C LEU A 164 3.75 -8.07 5.03
N ASP A 165 4.94 -8.52 4.61
CA ASP A 165 6.17 -7.74 4.74
C ASP A 165 6.09 -6.48 3.83
N ASN A 166 5.66 -6.66 2.58
CA ASN A 166 5.40 -5.55 1.66
C ASN A 166 4.34 -4.59 2.19
N PHE A 167 3.21 -5.09 2.70
CA PHE A 167 2.19 -4.30 3.39
C PHE A 167 2.85 -3.41 4.46
N CYS A 168 3.59 -4.03 5.38
CA CYS A 168 4.21 -3.32 6.50
C CYS A 168 5.16 -2.22 6.02
N HIS A 169 6.07 -2.53 5.09
CA HIS A 169 7.05 -1.55 4.61
C HIS A 169 6.38 -0.40 3.86
N THR A 170 5.44 -0.70 2.96
CA THR A 170 4.71 0.32 2.19
C THR A 170 3.84 1.21 3.09
N MET A 171 3.23 0.66 4.14
CA MET A 171 2.50 1.43 5.15
C MET A 171 3.38 2.46 5.84
N HIS A 172 4.54 2.02 6.33
CA HIS A 172 5.48 2.93 6.97
C HIS A 172 5.96 4.03 6.02
N CYS A 173 6.01 3.74 4.72
CA CYS A 173 6.45 4.69 3.71
C CYS A 173 5.41 5.75 3.36
N LEU A 174 4.16 5.33 3.18
CA LEU A 174 3.07 6.20 2.76
C LEU A 174 2.51 7.04 3.92
N PHE A 175 2.71 6.57 5.15
CA PHE A 175 2.21 7.20 6.36
C PHE A 175 3.35 7.47 7.36
N SER A 176 4.53 7.86 6.86
CA SER A 176 5.75 8.03 7.66
C SER A 176 5.59 8.97 8.85
N GLU A 177 4.70 9.96 8.74
CA GLU A 177 4.36 10.90 9.81
C GLU A 177 3.81 10.21 11.06
N CYS A 178 3.16 9.05 10.91
CA CYS A 178 2.65 8.26 12.02
C CYS A 178 3.70 7.33 12.66
N PHE A 179 4.88 7.21 12.04
CA PHE A 179 5.94 6.27 12.42
C PHE A 179 7.31 6.96 12.52
N PRO A 180 7.53 7.80 13.55
CA PRO A 180 8.80 8.47 13.78
C PRO A 180 9.85 7.46 14.27
N SER A 181 10.45 6.72 13.33
CA SER A 181 11.60 5.86 13.56
C SER A 181 12.54 6.04 12.38
N THR A 182 13.76 6.49 12.67
CA THR A 182 14.82 6.91 11.73
C THR A 182 15.23 5.83 10.72
N GLU A 183 15.08 4.55 11.06
CA GLU A 183 15.46 3.42 10.19
C GLU A 183 14.52 3.24 8.99
N VAL A 184 13.23 3.59 9.11
CA VAL A 184 12.24 3.34 8.04
C VAL A 184 12.13 4.51 7.06
N GLN A 185 12.50 5.73 7.49
CA GLN A 185 12.61 6.88 6.60
C GLN A 185 13.75 6.71 5.59
N GLN A 186 14.86 6.08 5.99
CA GLN A 186 15.98 5.81 5.08
C GLN A 186 15.57 4.85 3.95
N ASP A 187 14.83 3.77 4.21
CA ASP A 187 14.43 2.82 3.16
C ASP A 187 13.44 3.41 2.13
N CYS A 188 12.62 4.38 2.52
CA CYS A 188 11.75 5.13 1.61
C CYS A 188 12.50 6.13 0.74
N GLU A 189 13.68 6.55 1.15
CA GLU A 189 14.54 7.48 0.43
C GLU A 189 15.69 6.78 -0.31
N TYR A 190 16.15 5.61 0.13
CA TYR A 190 17.31 4.91 -0.43
C TYR A 190 17.04 4.36 -1.85
N ASP A 191 15.78 4.12 -2.19
CA ASP A 191 15.37 3.80 -3.57
C ASP A 191 15.36 5.03 -4.51
N LYS A 192 15.58 6.27 -4.01
CA LYS A 192 15.80 7.46 -4.85
C LYS A 192 17.15 7.42 -5.60
N GLY A 193 18.10 6.60 -5.13
CA GLY A 193 19.49 6.58 -5.61
C GLY A 193 19.85 5.44 -6.56
N LYS A 194 18.89 4.63 -7.03
CA LYS A 194 19.12 3.55 -8.00
C LYS A 194 18.16 3.65 -9.18
N VAL A 195 18.32 4.71 -9.98
CA VAL A 195 17.88 4.79 -11.37
C VAL A 195 19.11 5.02 -12.23
#